data_AF-A0A9P5BFK6-F1
#
_entry.id   AF-A0A9P5BFK6-F1
#
_cell.length_a   1.000
_cell.length_b   1.000
_cell.length_c   1.000
_cell.angle_alpha   90.00
_cell.angle_beta   90.00
_cell.angle_gamma   90.00
#
_symmetry.space_group_name_H-M   'P 1'
#
loop_
_entity.id
_entity.type
_entity.pdbx_description
1 polymer ?
#
loop_
_entity_poly.entity_id
_entity_poly.type
_entity_poly.pdbx_seq_one_letter_code
_entity_poly.pdbx_strand_id
1 'polypeptide(L)'
;MPHSRQSSSLGVESLVSLAQRGLKYPSALVDKTEAIIIDETVFPLDAFFLNHRNDLFYFPSGETRLEFSLLSWAAYKGLNDVICKLIGISKHSHQFQDHLDDALFLAHLANHKETADLLIHSGANPGRESRSNGLHGAVRRRHMSQIRLYIQKFGVSVDVEDGDAATPVMYAMQLEHPHDLETISSLFHLGADPRHEFGDEGWNYAQYAFAMHEKEYLAEWLEVKRREAEAEAKLNARTTPTSDWD
;
A
#
# COMPACT_ATOMS: atom_id res chain seq x y z
N MET A 1 -18.37 -45.61 -12.74
CA MET A 1 -18.91 -44.45 -13.47
C MET A 1 -19.57 -43.52 -12.47
N PRO A 2 -18.93 -42.41 -12.11
CA PRO A 2 -19.67 -41.21 -11.77
C PRO A 2 -19.29 -40.06 -12.69
N HIS A 3 -20.29 -39.24 -12.92
CA HIS A 3 -20.39 -38.23 -13.96
C HIS A 3 -19.33 -37.13 -13.84
N SER A 4 -18.70 -36.87 -14.97
CA SER A 4 -17.95 -35.67 -15.30
C SER A 4 -18.78 -34.42 -15.02
N ARG A 5 -18.51 -33.74 -13.90
CA ARG A 5 -18.72 -32.30 -13.83
C ARG A 5 -17.54 -31.66 -14.53
N GLN A 6 -17.74 -31.27 -15.79
CA GLN A 6 -16.90 -30.26 -16.42
C GLN A 6 -17.12 -28.95 -15.64
N SER A 7 -16.34 -28.73 -14.59
CA SER A 7 -16.06 -27.36 -14.16
C SER A 7 -15.18 -26.78 -15.26
N SER A 8 -15.73 -25.91 -16.09
CA SER A 8 -14.92 -25.05 -16.94
C SER A 8 -14.15 -24.10 -16.03
N SER A 9 -13.04 -24.57 -15.48
CA SER A 9 -12.02 -23.71 -14.92
C SER A 9 -11.50 -22.89 -16.09
N LEU A 10 -11.91 -21.62 -16.19
CA LEU A 10 -11.06 -20.64 -16.85
C LEU A 10 -9.77 -20.65 -16.04
N GLY A 11 -8.80 -21.42 -16.54
CA GLY A 11 -7.49 -21.56 -15.92
C GLY A 11 -6.76 -20.23 -15.98
N VAL A 12 -5.76 -20.09 -15.11
CA VAL A 12 -4.77 -19.02 -14.97
C VAL A 12 -4.17 -18.52 -16.31
N GLU A 13 -4.37 -19.26 -17.40
CA GLU A 13 -4.08 -18.83 -18.77
C GLU A 13 -5.02 -17.73 -19.31
N SER A 14 -6.18 -17.45 -18.72
CA SER A 14 -7.21 -16.64 -19.40
C SER A 14 -6.86 -15.15 -19.50
N LEU A 15 -6.73 -14.40 -18.40
CA LEU A 15 -6.39 -12.97 -18.50
C LEU A 15 -4.93 -12.73 -18.90
N VAL A 16 -4.02 -13.61 -18.46
CA VAL A 16 -2.59 -13.58 -18.80
C VAL A 16 -2.37 -13.77 -20.30
N SER A 17 -3.00 -14.78 -20.92
CA SER A 17 -2.88 -14.97 -22.38
C SER A 17 -3.57 -13.88 -23.16
N LEU A 18 -4.69 -13.34 -22.66
CA LEU A 18 -5.40 -12.23 -23.32
C LEU A 18 -4.55 -10.95 -23.35
N ALA A 19 -3.89 -10.62 -22.24
CA ALA A 19 -2.97 -9.49 -22.14
C ALA A 19 -1.73 -9.67 -23.03
N GLN A 20 -1.13 -10.87 -23.04
CA GLN A 20 0.05 -11.19 -23.87
C GLN A 20 -0.26 -11.25 -25.38
N ARG A 21 -1.48 -11.62 -25.77
CA ARG A 21 -1.87 -11.76 -27.20
C ARG A 21 -2.37 -10.47 -27.83
N GLY A 22 -2.43 -9.36 -27.09
CA GLY A 22 -2.82 -8.04 -27.62
C GLY A 22 -4.20 -8.02 -28.30
N LEU A 23 -5.11 -8.93 -27.92
CA LEU A 23 -6.39 -9.11 -28.58
C LEU A 23 -7.39 -8.00 -28.24
N LYS A 24 -8.39 -7.81 -29.12
CA LYS A 24 -9.55 -6.93 -28.90
C LYS A 24 -10.27 -7.37 -27.62
N TYR A 25 -10.06 -6.64 -26.53
CA TYR A 25 -10.73 -6.89 -25.26
C TYR A 25 -12.22 -6.55 -25.39
N PRO A 26 -13.14 -7.53 -25.24
CA PRO A 26 -14.55 -7.22 -25.11
C PRO A 26 -14.74 -6.35 -23.87
N SER A 27 -15.60 -5.32 -23.94
CA SER A 27 -15.90 -4.46 -22.78
C SER A 27 -16.32 -5.27 -21.54
N ALA A 28 -16.97 -6.42 -21.73
CA ALA A 28 -17.38 -7.35 -20.67
C ALA A 28 -16.23 -8.05 -19.91
N LEU A 29 -14.99 -7.95 -20.39
CA LEU A 29 -13.81 -8.55 -19.74
C LEU A 29 -12.98 -7.53 -18.95
N VAL A 30 -13.25 -6.24 -19.13
CA VAL A 30 -12.48 -5.15 -18.51
C VAL A 30 -12.58 -5.18 -16.98
N ASP A 31 -13.75 -5.53 -16.46
CA ASP A 31 -14.06 -5.51 -15.02
C ASP A 31 -13.80 -6.86 -14.34
N LYS A 32 -13.31 -7.86 -15.08
CA LYS A 32 -13.01 -9.17 -14.48
C LYS A 32 -11.69 -9.09 -13.72
N THR A 33 -11.71 -9.62 -12.50
CA THR A 33 -10.51 -9.87 -11.71
C THR A 33 -10.19 -11.36 -11.65
N GLU A 34 -8.91 -11.67 -11.49
CA GLU A 34 -8.40 -13.00 -11.16
C GLU A 34 -7.50 -12.93 -9.94
N ALA A 35 -7.65 -13.90 -9.04
CA ALA A 35 -6.77 -14.02 -7.87
C ALA A 35 -5.37 -14.49 -8.28
N ILE A 36 -4.35 -13.77 -7.83
CA ILE A 36 -2.93 -14.08 -8.03
C ILE A 36 -2.24 -14.16 -6.68
N ILE A 37 -1.33 -15.12 -6.54
CA ILE A 37 -0.46 -15.25 -5.38
C ILE A 37 0.84 -14.49 -5.67
N ILE A 38 1.20 -13.57 -4.80
CA ILE A 38 2.51 -12.92 -4.76
C ILE A 38 3.31 -13.55 -3.63
N ASP A 39 4.53 -14.00 -3.91
CA ASP A 39 5.45 -14.63 -2.94
C ASP A 39 6.11 -13.60 -2.00
N GLU A 40 5.32 -12.70 -1.42
CA GLU A 40 5.73 -11.83 -0.31
C GLU A 40 4.51 -11.45 0.55
N THR A 41 4.75 -11.04 1.80
CA THR A 41 3.72 -10.41 2.64
C THR A 41 3.54 -8.96 2.20
N VAL A 42 2.44 -8.67 1.50
CA VAL A 42 2.20 -7.36 0.86
C VAL A 42 1.60 -6.36 1.85
N PHE A 43 0.62 -6.79 2.65
CA PHE A 43 -0.02 -5.96 3.66
C PHE A 43 0.71 -6.15 5.00
N PRO A 44 1.29 -5.09 5.59
CA PRO A 44 2.16 -5.24 6.75
C PRO A 44 1.42 -5.73 8.00
N LEU A 45 0.14 -5.37 8.15
CA LEU A 45 -0.66 -5.74 9.32
C LEU A 45 -1.16 -7.20 9.29
N ASP A 46 -1.26 -7.84 8.12
CA ASP A 46 -1.59 -9.27 7.98
C ASP A 46 -0.56 -10.19 8.65
N ALA A 47 0.66 -9.69 8.89
CA ALA A 47 1.70 -10.43 9.58
C ALA A 47 1.55 -10.46 11.10
N PHE A 48 0.60 -9.70 11.67
CA PHE A 48 0.49 -9.54 13.11
C PHE A 48 -0.77 -10.19 13.69
N PHE A 49 -0.62 -10.80 14.86
CA PHE A 49 -1.69 -11.50 15.55
C PHE A 49 -1.69 -11.16 17.04
N LEU A 50 -2.88 -11.02 17.61
CA LEU A 50 -3.06 -10.89 19.05
C LEU A 50 -3.43 -12.24 19.65
N ASN A 51 -2.82 -12.59 20.77
CA ASN A 51 -3.28 -13.72 21.57
C ASN A 51 -4.46 -13.30 22.49
N HIS A 52 -4.97 -14.24 23.29
CA HIS A 52 -6.06 -13.99 24.26
C HIS A 52 -5.71 -13.02 25.41
N ARG A 53 -4.45 -12.58 25.51
CA ARG A 53 -3.94 -11.58 26.46
C ARG A 53 -3.59 -10.26 25.78
N ASN A 54 -3.93 -10.13 24.50
CA ASN A 54 -3.57 -9.01 23.64
C ASN A 54 -2.07 -8.83 23.41
N ASP A 55 -1.24 -9.85 23.65
CA ASP A 55 0.18 -9.77 23.28
C ASP A 55 0.32 -9.83 21.75
N LEU A 56 1.15 -8.95 21.19
CA LEU A 56 1.40 -8.82 19.76
C LEU A 56 2.47 -9.82 19.28
N PHE A 57 2.13 -10.63 18.29
CA PHE A 57 3.04 -11.58 17.64
C PHE A 57 3.21 -11.26 16.16
N TYR A 58 4.39 -11.56 15.63
CA TYR A 58 4.74 -11.36 14.23
C TYR A 58 5.01 -12.70 13.54
N PHE A 59 4.21 -13.02 12.53
CA PHE A 59 4.30 -14.22 11.69
C PHE A 59 3.95 -13.85 10.23
N PRO A 60 4.90 -13.34 9.45
CA PRO A 60 4.65 -12.99 8.05
C PRO A 60 4.32 -14.25 7.25
N SER A 61 3.25 -14.21 6.44
CA SER A 61 2.80 -15.34 5.63
C SER A 61 3.82 -15.75 4.56
N GLY A 62 4.58 -14.78 4.03
CA GLY A 62 5.48 -14.97 2.88
C GLY A 62 4.74 -15.10 1.55
N GLU A 63 3.41 -15.11 1.55
CA GLU A 63 2.57 -15.12 0.37
C GLU A 63 1.32 -14.27 0.60
N THR A 64 0.89 -13.52 -0.43
CA THR A 64 -0.35 -12.73 -0.39
C THR A 64 -1.20 -13.04 -1.61
N ARG A 65 -2.49 -13.31 -1.39
CA ARG A 65 -3.48 -13.49 -2.44
C ARG A 65 -4.15 -12.14 -2.74
N LEU A 66 -4.01 -11.65 -3.97
CA LEU A 66 -4.58 -10.38 -4.43
C LEU A 66 -5.47 -10.59 -5.65
N GLU A 67 -6.50 -9.77 -5.79
CA GLU A 67 -7.35 -9.72 -6.99
C GLU A 67 -6.76 -8.77 -8.04
N PHE A 68 -6.53 -9.29 -9.25
CA PHE A 68 -5.93 -8.54 -10.34
C PHE A 68 -6.94 -8.32 -11.45
N SER A 69 -7.20 -7.06 -11.82
CA SER A 69 -7.81 -6.74 -13.11
C SER A 69 -6.79 -6.89 -14.24
N LEU A 70 -7.24 -6.86 -15.49
CA LEU A 70 -6.34 -6.81 -16.65
C LEU A 70 -5.38 -5.61 -16.58
N LEU A 71 -5.87 -4.46 -16.11
CA LEU A 71 -5.08 -3.23 -16.00
C LEU A 71 -4.02 -3.36 -14.91
N SER A 72 -4.40 -3.89 -13.75
CA SER A 72 -3.49 -4.02 -12.61
C SER A 72 -2.44 -5.13 -12.85
N TRP A 73 -2.80 -6.19 -13.59
CA TRP A 73 -1.83 -7.18 -14.09
C TRP A 73 -0.82 -6.59 -15.07
N ALA A 74 -1.29 -5.83 -16.07
CA ALA A 74 -0.39 -5.19 -17.03
C ALA A 74 0.57 -4.22 -16.33
N ALA A 75 0.10 -3.52 -15.29
CA ALA A 75 0.92 -2.65 -14.45
C ALA A 75 1.97 -3.43 -13.64
N TYR A 76 1.58 -4.52 -13.00
CA TYR A 76 2.49 -5.42 -12.28
C TYR A 76 3.56 -6.05 -13.18
N LYS A 77 3.32 -6.15 -14.50
CA LYS A 77 4.28 -6.65 -15.49
C LYS A 77 5.02 -5.54 -16.26
N GLY A 78 4.71 -4.27 -16.01
CA GLY A 78 5.35 -3.13 -16.69
C GLY A 78 4.99 -2.99 -18.18
N LEU A 79 3.82 -3.49 -18.59
CA LEU A 79 3.40 -3.54 -20.00
C LEU A 79 2.72 -2.23 -20.45
N ASN A 80 3.51 -1.15 -20.56
CA ASN A 80 3.02 0.21 -20.84
C ASN A 80 2.12 0.31 -22.10
N ASP A 81 2.48 -0.37 -23.20
CA ASP A 81 1.66 -0.37 -24.43
C ASP A 81 0.28 -1.00 -24.23
N VAL A 82 0.20 -2.01 -23.36
CA VAL A 82 -1.06 -2.69 -23.01
C VAL A 82 -1.89 -1.79 -22.11
N ILE A 83 -1.26 -1.15 -21.12
CA ILE A 83 -1.90 -0.19 -20.20
C ILE A 83 -2.58 0.94 -20.98
N CYS A 84 -1.89 1.56 -21.94
CA CYS A 84 -2.45 2.64 -22.77
C CYS A 84 -3.71 2.18 -23.52
N LYS A 85 -3.70 0.96 -24.07
CA LYS A 85 -4.87 0.39 -24.78
C LYS A 85 -6.01 0.08 -23.81
N LEU A 86 -5.70 -0.51 -22.66
CA LEU A 86 -6.68 -0.86 -21.63
C LEU A 86 -7.36 0.41 -21.09
N ILE A 87 -6.62 1.46 -20.75
CA ILE A 87 -7.21 2.74 -20.32
C ILE A 87 -8.21 3.28 -21.35
N GLY A 88 -7.85 3.24 -22.63
CA GLY A 88 -8.72 3.72 -23.71
C GLY A 88 -10.08 3.01 -23.79
N ILE A 89 -10.13 1.71 -23.51
CA ILE A 89 -11.37 0.91 -23.53
C ILE A 89 -12.09 0.89 -22.18
N SER A 90 -11.36 1.05 -21.07
CA SER A 90 -11.89 0.87 -19.72
C SER A 90 -12.48 2.14 -19.13
N LYS A 91 -12.19 3.32 -19.71
CA LYS A 91 -12.62 4.63 -19.18
C LYS A 91 -14.11 4.83 -18.92
N HIS A 92 -14.97 3.97 -19.48
CA HIS A 92 -16.43 4.01 -19.28
C HIS A 92 -16.93 3.03 -18.22
N SER A 93 -16.04 2.19 -17.66
CA SER A 93 -16.39 1.30 -16.57
C SER A 93 -16.52 2.06 -15.26
N HIS A 94 -17.48 1.63 -14.44
CA HIS A 94 -17.64 2.09 -13.06
C HIS A 94 -16.49 1.67 -12.14
N GLN A 95 -15.75 0.61 -12.48
CA GLN A 95 -14.58 0.12 -11.72
C GLN A 95 -13.26 0.67 -12.25
N PHE A 96 -13.30 1.51 -13.29
CA PHE A 96 -12.10 2.01 -13.96
C PHE A 96 -11.11 2.66 -13.00
N GLN A 97 -11.61 3.56 -12.14
CA GLN A 97 -10.75 4.26 -11.20
C GLN A 97 -10.16 3.31 -10.16
N ASP A 98 -10.94 2.38 -9.64
CA ASP A 98 -10.47 1.38 -8.69
C ASP A 98 -9.34 0.53 -9.31
N HIS A 99 -9.53 0.04 -10.54
CA HIS A 99 -8.50 -0.71 -11.26
C HIS A 99 -7.26 0.13 -11.59
N LEU A 100 -7.43 1.43 -11.83
CA LEU A 100 -6.34 2.36 -12.14
C LEU A 100 -5.50 2.65 -10.88
N ASP A 101 -6.15 2.81 -9.73
CA ASP A 101 -5.51 3.03 -8.43
C ASP A 101 -4.78 1.76 -7.96
N ASP A 102 -5.42 0.59 -8.08
CA ASP A 102 -4.81 -0.71 -7.79
C ASP A 102 -3.60 -0.97 -8.69
N ALA A 103 -3.70 -0.61 -9.98
CA ALA A 103 -2.60 -0.71 -10.92
C ALA A 103 -1.39 0.15 -10.50
N LEU A 104 -1.62 1.34 -9.95
CA LEU A 104 -0.53 2.20 -9.48
C LEU A 104 0.20 1.57 -8.28
N PHE A 105 -0.56 1.06 -7.31
CA PHE A 105 0.02 0.33 -6.17
C PHE A 105 0.88 -0.84 -6.65
N LEU A 106 0.36 -1.67 -7.56
CA LEU A 106 1.06 -2.85 -8.07
C LEU A 106 2.25 -2.51 -8.98
N ALA A 107 2.20 -1.43 -9.77
CA ALA A 107 3.35 -0.96 -10.54
C ALA A 107 4.52 -0.60 -9.61
N HIS A 108 4.23 0.07 -8.50
CA HIS A 108 5.23 0.32 -7.48
C HIS A 108 5.70 -0.97 -6.83
N LEU A 109 4.81 -1.86 -6.40
CA LEU A 109 5.17 -3.14 -5.79
C LEU A 109 6.05 -3.98 -6.73
N ALA A 110 5.88 -3.90 -8.05
CA ALA A 110 6.73 -4.57 -9.03
C ALA A 110 7.98 -3.78 -9.44
N ASN A 111 8.26 -2.63 -8.80
CA ASN A 111 9.40 -1.76 -9.10
C ASN A 111 9.38 -1.18 -10.53
N HIS A 112 8.20 -1.00 -11.14
CA HIS A 112 8.00 -0.42 -12.47
C HIS A 112 7.70 1.09 -12.38
N LYS A 113 8.75 1.91 -12.22
CA LYS A 113 8.63 3.36 -12.01
C LYS A 113 8.00 4.09 -13.20
N GLU A 114 8.43 3.75 -14.42
CA GLU A 114 7.89 4.35 -15.65
C GLU A 114 6.41 4.04 -15.83
N THR A 115 6.00 2.84 -15.40
CA THR A 115 4.60 2.42 -15.40
C THR A 115 3.78 3.18 -14.36
N ALA A 116 4.33 3.37 -13.16
CA ALA A 116 3.69 4.19 -12.14
C ALA A 116 3.52 5.65 -12.61
N ASP A 117 4.54 6.23 -13.24
CA ASP A 117 4.46 7.57 -13.81
C ASP A 117 3.37 7.63 -14.92
N LEU A 118 3.29 6.63 -15.80
CA LEU A 118 2.22 6.53 -16.81
C LEU A 118 0.81 6.52 -16.17
N LEU A 119 0.63 5.74 -15.10
CA LEU A 119 -0.65 5.62 -14.40
C LEU A 119 -1.04 6.93 -13.70
N ILE A 120 -0.09 7.63 -13.09
CA ILE A 120 -0.30 8.97 -12.54
C ILE A 120 -0.73 9.96 -13.64
N HIS A 121 -0.05 9.99 -14.79
CA HIS A 121 -0.46 10.83 -15.92
C HIS A 121 -1.85 10.46 -16.47
N SER A 122 -2.29 9.23 -16.22
CA SER A 122 -3.61 8.74 -16.62
C SER A 122 -4.70 8.99 -15.58
N GLY A 123 -4.39 9.62 -14.44
CA GLY A 123 -5.36 10.00 -13.41
C GLY A 123 -5.50 9.00 -12.27
N ALA A 124 -4.53 8.10 -12.06
CA ALA A 124 -4.50 7.26 -10.86
C ALA A 124 -4.42 8.14 -9.59
N ASN A 125 -5.17 7.79 -8.56
CA ASN A 125 -5.12 8.43 -7.24
C ASN A 125 -4.04 7.73 -6.37
N PRO A 126 -2.92 8.41 -6.05
CA PRO A 126 -1.87 7.81 -5.23
C PRO A 126 -2.20 7.72 -3.74
N GLY A 127 -3.30 8.32 -3.28
CA GLY A 127 -3.63 8.48 -1.87
C GLY A 127 -5.07 8.13 -1.54
N ARG A 128 -5.65 7.13 -2.22
CA ARG A 128 -7.00 6.67 -1.87
C ARG A 128 -7.00 6.09 -0.45
N GLU A 129 -7.88 6.61 0.39
CA GLU A 129 -8.10 6.14 1.76
C GLU A 129 -8.80 4.78 1.80
N SER A 130 -8.58 4.04 2.88
CA SER A 130 -9.18 2.72 3.15
C SER A 130 -8.91 1.69 2.07
N ARG A 131 -7.80 1.87 1.34
CA ARG A 131 -7.29 0.94 0.33
C ARG A 131 -5.78 1.11 0.17
N SER A 132 -5.06 0.01 -0.10
CA SER A 132 -3.68 0.09 -0.54
C SER A 132 -3.57 0.97 -1.80
N ASN A 133 -2.63 1.91 -1.81
CA ASN A 133 -2.59 2.99 -2.81
C ASN A 133 -1.16 3.26 -3.27
N GLY A 134 -0.99 4.19 -4.22
CA GLY A 134 0.31 4.53 -4.77
C GLY A 134 1.37 4.90 -3.72
N LEU A 135 1.01 5.63 -2.66
CA LEU A 135 1.95 6.00 -1.62
C LEU A 135 2.46 4.79 -0.83
N HIS A 136 1.57 3.86 -0.45
CA HIS A 136 1.93 2.59 0.19
C HIS A 136 2.95 1.80 -0.64
N GLY A 137 2.66 1.60 -1.93
CA GLY A 137 3.54 0.87 -2.84
C GLY A 137 4.89 1.59 -3.06
N ALA A 138 4.85 2.92 -3.24
CA ALA A 138 6.06 3.73 -3.42
C ALA A 138 6.98 3.65 -2.20
N VAL A 139 6.42 3.67 -0.98
CA VAL A 139 7.18 3.48 0.26
C VAL A 139 7.78 2.08 0.34
N ARG A 140 7.00 1.03 0.09
CA ARG A 140 7.47 -0.37 0.15
C ARG A 140 8.65 -0.65 -0.78
N ARG A 141 8.75 0.05 -1.91
CA ARG A 141 9.89 -0.05 -2.86
C ARG A 141 10.83 1.16 -2.84
N ARG A 142 10.69 2.05 -1.84
CA ARG A 142 11.56 3.22 -1.63
C ARG A 142 11.69 4.15 -2.83
N HIS A 143 10.60 4.39 -3.54
CA HIS A 143 10.53 5.34 -4.63
C HIS A 143 10.47 6.78 -4.09
N MET A 144 11.57 7.27 -3.51
CA MET A 144 11.64 8.55 -2.80
C MET A 144 11.16 9.76 -3.61
N SER A 145 11.39 9.76 -4.93
CA SER A 145 10.85 10.78 -5.84
C SER A 145 9.34 10.78 -5.87
N GLN A 146 8.71 9.61 -5.98
CA GLN A 146 7.26 9.46 -6.01
C GLN A 146 6.63 9.71 -4.63
N ILE A 147 7.25 9.26 -3.54
CA ILE A 147 6.81 9.58 -2.17
C ILE A 147 6.72 11.11 -1.98
N ARG A 148 7.79 11.83 -2.32
CA ARG A 148 7.81 13.30 -2.22
C ARG A 148 6.81 13.95 -3.16
N LEU A 149 6.69 13.46 -4.39
CA LEU A 149 5.71 13.94 -5.36
C LEU A 149 4.28 13.82 -4.81
N TYR A 150 3.89 12.65 -4.32
CA TYR A 150 2.52 12.39 -3.86
C TYR A 150 2.16 13.23 -2.65
N ILE A 151 3.05 13.30 -1.64
CA ILE A 151 2.79 14.07 -0.43
C ILE A 151 2.83 15.58 -0.72
N GLN A 152 3.89 16.08 -1.35
CA GLN A 152 4.14 17.53 -1.45
C GLN A 152 3.42 18.20 -2.63
N LYS A 153 3.19 17.48 -3.73
CA LYS A 153 2.56 18.06 -4.94
C LYS A 153 1.10 17.65 -5.07
N PHE A 154 0.74 16.42 -4.73
CA PHE A 154 -0.64 15.96 -4.81
C PHE A 154 -1.39 16.08 -3.48
N GLY A 155 -0.71 16.43 -2.38
CA GLY A 155 -1.35 16.65 -1.09
C GLY A 155 -1.89 15.37 -0.47
N VAL A 156 -1.36 14.21 -0.84
CA VAL A 156 -1.71 12.94 -0.21
C VAL A 156 -1.31 12.98 1.26
N SER A 157 -2.23 12.60 2.15
CA SER A 157 -1.91 12.43 3.57
C SER A 157 -0.77 11.44 3.72
N VAL A 158 0.27 11.84 4.45
CA VAL A 158 1.43 10.99 4.73
C VAL A 158 1.08 9.82 5.66
N ASP A 159 0.01 9.97 6.46
CA ASP A 159 -0.58 8.93 7.31
C ASP A 159 -1.87 8.35 6.68
N VAL A 160 -2.00 8.36 5.34
CA VAL A 160 -3.14 7.72 4.67
C VAL A 160 -3.22 6.24 5.05
N GLU A 161 -4.40 5.77 5.44
CA GLU A 161 -4.60 4.38 5.85
C GLU A 161 -5.07 3.51 4.68
N ASP A 162 -4.56 2.29 4.59
CA ASP A 162 -5.10 1.26 3.72
C ASP A 162 -6.38 0.62 4.30
N GLY A 163 -6.85 -0.48 3.70
CA GLY A 163 -8.07 -1.17 4.13
C GLY A 163 -7.99 -1.79 5.53
N ASP A 164 -6.78 -2.04 6.03
CA ASP A 164 -6.50 -2.66 7.33
C ASP A 164 -5.96 -1.63 8.33
N ALA A 165 -6.11 -0.33 8.03
CA ALA A 165 -5.57 0.79 8.78
C ALA A 165 -4.03 0.89 8.78
N ALA A 166 -3.32 0.20 7.89
CA ALA A 166 -1.88 0.34 7.80
C ALA A 166 -1.52 1.67 7.12
N THR A 167 -0.60 2.41 7.73
CA THR A 167 -0.04 3.65 7.16
C THR A 167 1.19 3.37 6.29
N PRO A 168 1.70 4.35 5.52
CA PRO A 168 2.96 4.20 4.80
C PRO A 168 4.15 3.89 5.71
N VAL A 169 4.15 4.35 6.97
CA VAL A 169 5.18 3.98 7.95
C VAL A 169 5.17 2.47 8.23
N MET A 170 3.99 1.84 8.37
CA MET A 170 3.90 0.37 8.52
C MET A 170 4.50 -0.38 7.32
N TYR A 171 4.29 0.12 6.10
CA TYR A 171 4.93 -0.45 4.89
C TYR A 171 6.45 -0.26 4.88
N ALA A 172 6.95 0.85 5.44
CA ALA A 172 8.39 1.11 5.54
C ALA A 172 9.08 0.19 6.57
N MET A 173 8.39 -0.22 7.62
CA MET A 173 8.93 -1.15 8.65
C MET A 173 9.29 -2.52 8.07
N GLN A 174 8.67 -2.91 6.95
CA GLN A 174 8.96 -4.16 6.21
C GLN A 174 10.27 -4.10 5.40
N LEU A 175 10.95 -2.96 5.35
CA LEU A 175 12.26 -2.82 4.70
C LEU A 175 13.36 -3.33 5.63
N GLU A 176 14.47 -3.79 5.08
CA GLU A 176 15.64 -4.17 5.87
C GLU A 176 16.44 -2.94 6.32
N HIS A 177 17.26 -3.10 7.37
CA HIS A 177 18.20 -2.06 7.80
C HIS A 177 19.22 -1.75 6.68
N PRO A 178 19.62 -0.49 6.44
CA PRO A 178 19.19 0.76 7.11
C PRO A 178 17.99 1.44 6.44
N HIS A 179 17.39 0.79 5.46
CA HIS A 179 16.45 1.40 4.54
C HIS A 179 15.09 1.70 5.16
N ASP A 180 14.66 0.91 6.14
CA ASP A 180 13.50 1.23 6.96
C ASP A 180 13.68 2.56 7.69
N LEU A 181 14.78 2.72 8.43
CA LEU A 181 15.06 3.91 9.23
C LEU A 181 15.18 5.16 8.35
N GLU A 182 15.90 5.07 7.22
CA GLU A 182 15.99 6.16 6.25
C GLU A 182 14.61 6.58 5.70
N THR A 183 13.77 5.60 5.40
CA THR A 183 12.44 5.83 4.81
C THR A 183 11.47 6.39 5.83
N ILE A 184 11.41 5.81 7.03
CA ILE A 184 10.55 6.28 8.13
C ILE A 184 10.99 7.67 8.59
N SER A 185 12.30 7.91 8.73
CA SER A 185 12.83 9.25 9.00
C SER A 185 12.36 10.24 7.94
N SER A 186 12.42 9.88 6.66
CA SER A 186 11.92 10.76 5.59
C SER A 186 10.41 11.01 5.69
N LEU A 187 9.60 10.00 6.04
CA LEU A 187 8.16 10.16 6.26
C LEU A 187 7.85 11.08 7.44
N PHE A 188 8.57 10.95 8.56
CA PHE A 188 8.43 11.86 9.70
C PHE A 188 8.80 13.31 9.33
N HIS A 189 9.86 13.52 8.55
CA HIS A 189 10.19 14.85 8.01
C HIS A 189 9.12 15.40 7.04
N LEU A 190 8.34 14.50 6.43
CA LEU A 190 7.21 14.86 5.57
C LEU A 190 5.89 15.01 6.35
N GLY A 191 5.91 14.81 7.67
CA GLY A 191 4.79 15.08 8.56
C GLY A 191 4.05 13.87 9.10
N ALA A 192 4.54 12.64 8.88
CA ALA A 192 3.93 11.46 9.51
C ALA A 192 4.00 11.57 11.03
N ASP A 193 2.88 11.29 11.70
CA ASP A 193 2.80 11.35 13.15
C ASP A 193 3.47 10.12 13.78
N PRO A 194 4.60 10.26 14.49
CA PRO A 194 5.25 9.12 15.15
C PRO A 194 4.43 8.55 16.32
N ARG A 195 3.32 9.18 16.69
CA ARG A 195 2.40 8.77 17.76
C ARG A 195 1.18 8.02 17.27
N HIS A 196 1.09 7.70 15.98
CA HIS A 196 -0.04 6.95 15.44
C HIS A 196 -0.23 5.62 16.18
N GLU A 197 -1.49 5.26 16.44
CA GLU A 197 -1.92 4.07 17.19
C GLU A 197 -2.89 3.25 16.33
N PHE A 198 -2.81 1.93 16.44
CA PHE A 198 -3.56 0.97 15.64
C PHE A 198 -4.44 0.08 16.53
N GLY A 199 -5.65 -0.19 16.04
CA GLY A 199 -6.64 -1.04 16.70
C GLY A 199 -7.16 -0.49 18.03
N ASP A 200 -8.10 -1.23 18.64
CA ASP A 200 -8.75 -0.80 19.89
C ASP A 200 -7.79 -0.79 21.10
N GLU A 201 -6.69 -1.54 21.01
CA GLU A 201 -5.67 -1.63 22.06
C GLU A 201 -4.66 -0.48 22.03
N GLY A 202 -4.67 0.35 20.98
CA GLY A 202 -3.79 1.51 20.85
C GLY A 202 -2.31 1.15 20.65
N TRP A 203 -2.02 0.08 19.88
CA TRP A 203 -0.64 -0.33 19.60
C TRP A 203 0.04 0.72 18.72
N ASN A 204 1.24 1.18 19.07
CA ASN A 204 2.01 2.14 18.27
C ASN A 204 3.12 1.48 17.45
N TYR A 205 3.73 2.26 16.54
CA TYR A 205 4.81 1.77 15.67
C TYR A 205 5.96 1.08 16.42
N ALA A 206 6.37 1.59 17.58
CA ALA A 206 7.49 1.03 18.34
C ALA A 206 7.16 -0.37 18.86
N GLN A 207 5.91 -0.60 19.27
CA GLN A 207 5.47 -1.91 19.74
C GLN A 207 5.32 -2.92 18.60
N TYR A 208 4.83 -2.49 17.43
CA TYR A 208 4.87 -3.32 16.22
C TYR A 208 6.31 -3.69 15.84
N ALA A 209 7.23 -2.72 15.85
CA ALA A 209 8.64 -2.96 15.55
C ALA A 209 9.27 -3.93 16.57
N PHE A 210 8.90 -3.84 17.85
CA PHE A 210 9.40 -4.73 18.89
C PHE A 210 8.96 -6.19 18.68
N ALA A 211 7.74 -6.40 18.16
CA ALA A 211 7.25 -7.73 17.84
C ALA A 211 7.92 -8.34 16.59
N MET A 212 8.44 -7.51 15.69
CA MET A 212 9.14 -7.95 14.48
C MET A 212 10.52 -8.52 14.80
N HIS A 213 10.94 -9.55 14.06
CA HIS A 213 12.28 -10.13 14.20
C HIS A 213 13.37 -9.13 13.79
N GLU A 214 14.42 -9.01 14.61
CA GLU A 214 15.63 -8.19 14.33
C GLU A 214 15.34 -6.69 14.15
N LYS A 215 14.25 -6.19 14.75
CA LYS A 215 13.81 -4.79 14.66
C LYS A 215 13.84 -4.04 15.99
N GLU A 216 14.56 -4.55 16.99
CA GLU A 216 14.71 -3.91 18.30
C GLU A 216 15.30 -2.50 18.18
N TYR A 217 16.28 -2.30 17.30
CA TYR A 217 16.85 -0.97 17.03
C TYR A 217 15.79 0.02 16.53
N LEU A 218 14.85 -0.46 15.71
CA LEU A 218 13.81 0.36 15.13
C LEU A 218 12.76 0.69 16.19
N ALA A 219 12.40 -0.28 17.03
CA ALA A 219 11.50 -0.08 18.16
C ALA A 219 12.03 0.99 19.13
N GLU A 220 13.30 0.89 19.51
CA GLU A 220 13.94 1.90 20.37
C GLU A 220 13.92 3.30 19.74
N TRP A 221 14.29 3.39 18.46
CA TRP A 221 14.31 4.66 17.75
C TRP A 221 12.90 5.27 17.60
N LEU A 222 11.89 4.46 17.27
CA LEU A 222 10.49 4.89 17.17
C LEU A 222 9.94 5.37 18.51
N GLU A 223 10.26 4.71 19.62
CA GLU A 223 9.82 5.13 20.95
C GLU A 223 10.43 6.49 21.33
N VAL A 224 11.68 6.75 20.94
CA VAL A 224 12.30 8.08 21.10
C VAL A 224 11.52 9.12 20.29
N LYS A 225 11.22 8.85 19.01
CA LYS A 225 10.48 9.77 18.14
C LYS A 225 9.06 10.06 18.63
N ARG A 226 8.38 9.04 19.15
CA ARG A 226 7.07 9.17 19.77
C ARG A 226 7.10 10.13 20.97
N ARG A 227 8.06 9.93 21.89
CA ARG A 227 8.24 10.79 23.08
C ARG A 227 8.63 12.22 22.75
N GLU A 228 9.48 12.41 21.74
CA GLU A 228 9.83 13.74 21.22
C GLU A 228 8.57 14.49 20.76
N ALA A 229 7.75 13.86 19.92
CA ALA A 229 6.49 14.44 19.44
C ALA A 229 5.48 14.70 20.56
N GLU A 230 5.38 13.83 21.57
CA GLU A 230 4.54 14.07 22.75
C GLU A 230 5.01 15.29 23.56
N ALA A 231 6.32 15.43 23.75
CA ALA A 231 6.90 16.55 24.48
C ALA A 231 6.66 17.88 23.74
N GLU A 232 6.83 17.88 22.41
CA GLU A 232 6.54 19.04 21.56
C GLU A 232 5.06 19.41 21.60
N ALA A 233 4.15 18.44 21.51
CA ALA A 233 2.71 18.69 21.61
C ALA A 233 2.32 19.31 22.97
N LYS A 234 2.89 18.80 24.08
CA LYS A 234 2.67 19.37 25.42
C LYS A 234 3.21 20.79 25.56
N LEU A 235 4.35 21.08 24.93
CA LEU A 235 4.93 22.42 24.93
C LEU A 235 4.04 23.40 24.17
N ASN A 236 3.57 23.01 22.97
CA ASN A 236 2.69 23.84 22.13
C ASN A 236 1.34 24.13 22.79
N ALA A 237 0.77 23.16 23.52
CA ALA A 237 -0.47 23.34 24.27
C ALA A 237 -0.33 24.32 25.44
N ARG A 238 0.87 24.48 26.01
CA ARG A 238 1.13 25.45 27.09
C ARG A 238 1.36 26.88 26.57
N THR A 239 1.79 27.03 25.33
CA THR A 239 2.17 28.32 24.73
C THR A 239 1.06 28.94 23.88
N THR A 240 0.00 28.19 23.55
CA THR A 240 -1.21 28.73 22.93
C THR A 240 -2.06 29.42 24.01
N PRO A 241 -2.24 30.75 23.98
CA PRO A 241 -3.15 31.42 24.90
C PRO A 241 -4.56 30.90 24.62
N THR A 242 -5.26 30.42 25.64
CA THR A 242 -6.72 30.26 25.56
C THR A 242 -7.29 31.65 25.27
N SER A 243 -7.73 31.89 24.04
CA SER A 243 -8.50 33.08 23.69
C SER A 243 -9.91 32.94 24.28
N ASP A 244 -10.00 32.96 25.60
CA ASP A 244 -11.22 33.31 26.31
C ASP A 244 -11.28 34.84 26.22
N TRP A 245 -12.10 35.39 25.32
CA TRP A 245 -12.98 36.55 25.55
C TRP A 245 -13.94 36.69 24.35
N ASP A 246 -15.22 36.69 24.71
CA ASP A 246 -16.41 37.08 23.94
C ASP A 246 -16.32 38.49 23.28
#